data_AF-A0A6L7KEI0-F1
#
_entry.id   AF-A0A6L7KEI0-F1
#
_cell.length_a   1.000
_cell.length_b   1.000
_cell.length_c   1.000
_cell.angle_alpha   90.00
_cell.angle_beta   90.00
_cell.angle_gamma   90.00
#
_symmetry.space_group_name_H-M   'P 1'
#
loop_
_entity.id
_entity.type
_entity.pdbx_description
1 polymer ?
#
loop_
_entity_poly.entity_id
_entity_poly.type
_entity_poly.pdbx_seq_one_letter_code
_entity_poly.pdbx_strand_id
1 'polypeptide(L)'
;MRAMKDPAPSRLEYRMNRLMLRPSTRSFLRYGLPVIALTALAVLWSIDEDRWERTVALAAELRREIGERPEFTVKMMIVEGASSELAASIRESLSIEFPVSSFSLQLAELKETVQALDAVARVSLHVRS
;
A
#
# COMPACT_ATOMS: atom_id res chain seq x y z
N MET A 1 47.01 10.26 -54.37
CA MET A 1 45.85 11.17 -54.50
C MET A 1 44.78 10.72 -53.50
N ARG A 2 44.38 11.56 -52.54
CA ARG A 2 43.31 11.22 -51.57
C ARG A 2 41.98 11.16 -52.32
N ALA A 3 41.27 10.03 -52.23
CA ALA A 3 39.92 9.92 -52.78
C ALA A 3 39.02 10.97 -52.11
N MET A 4 38.40 11.82 -52.92
CA MET A 4 37.44 12.83 -52.46
C MET A 4 36.26 12.09 -51.86
N LYS A 5 36.05 12.24 -50.55
CA LYS A 5 34.95 11.59 -49.82
C LYS A 5 33.65 12.17 -50.37
N ASP A 6 32.81 11.31 -50.95
CA ASP A 6 31.51 11.70 -51.48
C ASP A 6 30.71 12.40 -50.38
N PRO A 7 30.30 13.66 -50.58
CA PRO A 7 29.49 14.39 -49.61
C PRO A 7 28.04 13.89 -49.56
N ALA A 8 27.63 12.97 -50.44
CA ALA A 8 26.29 12.44 -50.45
C ALA A 8 25.98 11.65 -49.17
N PRO A 9 24.92 12.00 -48.43
CA PRO A 9 24.54 11.27 -47.24
C PRO A 9 24.13 9.85 -47.62
N SER A 10 24.50 8.89 -46.78
CA SER A 10 24.06 7.51 -46.97
C SER A 10 22.52 7.43 -46.91
N ARG A 11 21.91 6.42 -47.54
CA ARG A 11 20.43 6.27 -47.55
C ARG A 11 19.85 6.19 -46.12
N LEU A 12 20.61 5.65 -45.17
CA LEU A 12 20.24 5.59 -43.74
C LEU A 12 20.28 6.97 -43.09
N GLU A 13 21.33 7.73 -43.35
CA GLU A 13 21.50 9.09 -42.84
C GLU A 13 20.41 10.03 -43.35
N TYR A 14 20.06 9.94 -44.65
CA TYR A 14 18.92 10.66 -45.21
C TYR A 14 17.59 10.32 -44.52
N ARG A 15 17.35 9.03 -44.23
CA ARG A 15 16.15 8.59 -43.51
C ARG A 15 16.12 9.08 -42.07
N MET A 16 17.25 9.02 -41.36
CA MET A 16 17.38 9.50 -39.97
C MET A 16 17.12 11.00 -39.87
N ASN A 17 17.75 11.77 -40.76
CA ASN A 17 17.53 13.22 -40.86
C ASN A 17 16.04 13.52 -41.14
N ARG A 18 15.40 12.77 -42.04
CA ARG A 18 13.97 12.96 -42.35
C ARG A 18 13.05 12.58 -41.19
N LEU A 19 13.38 11.55 -40.43
CA LEU A 19 12.64 11.18 -39.22
C LEU A 19 12.78 12.25 -38.14
N MET A 20 13.98 12.81 -37.96
CA MET A 20 14.23 13.91 -37.01
C MET A 20 13.55 15.22 -37.38
N LEU A 21 13.04 15.41 -38.59
CA LEU A 21 12.25 16.61 -38.94
C LEU A 21 10.85 16.60 -38.34
N ARG A 22 10.34 15.43 -37.95
CA ARG A 22 9.01 15.33 -37.30
C ARG A 22 9.12 15.80 -35.84
N PRO A 23 8.24 16.71 -35.37
CA PRO A 23 8.25 17.13 -33.97
C PRO A 23 7.95 15.98 -33.01
N SER A 24 7.12 15.01 -33.43
CA SER A 24 6.77 13.83 -32.62
C SER A 24 7.95 12.90 -32.34
N THR A 25 8.82 12.66 -33.32
CA THR A 25 10.00 11.79 -33.13
C THR A 25 11.01 12.44 -32.18
N ARG A 26 11.21 13.76 -32.28
CA ARG A 26 12.07 14.52 -31.36
C ARG A 26 11.56 14.45 -29.92
N SER A 27 10.26 14.69 -29.71
CA SER A 27 9.64 14.60 -28.39
C SER A 27 9.69 13.18 -27.84
N PHE A 28 9.47 12.17 -28.69
CA PHE A 28 9.56 10.76 -28.29
C PHE A 28 10.98 10.37 -27.86
N LEU A 29 12.02 10.76 -28.61
CA LEU A 29 13.40 10.46 -28.19
C LEU A 29 13.78 11.18 -26.89
N ARG A 30 13.28 12.40 -26.67
CA ARG A 30 13.61 13.18 -25.47
C ARG A 30 12.85 12.73 -24.22
N TYR A 31 11.58 12.33 -24.36
CA TYR A 31 10.71 12.01 -23.23
C TYR A 31 10.21 10.57 -23.23
N GLY A 32 9.81 10.04 -24.39
CA GLY A 32 9.33 8.66 -24.51
C GLY A 32 10.42 7.63 -24.23
N LEU A 33 11.60 7.80 -24.80
CA LEU A 33 12.73 6.88 -24.61
C LEU A 33 13.16 6.75 -23.13
N PRO A 34 13.39 7.84 -22.36
CA PRO A 34 13.75 7.69 -20.95
C PRO A 34 12.61 7.11 -20.12
N VAL A 35 11.35 7.46 -20.39
CA VAL A 35 10.20 6.86 -19.69
C VAL A 35 10.15 5.35 -19.94
N ILE A 36 10.24 4.91 -21.19
CA ILE A 36 10.23 3.48 -21.54
C ILE A 36 11.41 2.75 -20.90
N ALA A 37 12.61 3.35 -20.90
CA ALA A 37 13.78 2.74 -20.27
C ALA A 37 13.60 2.57 -18.76
N LEU A 38 13.08 3.59 -18.06
CA LEU A 38 12.80 3.53 -16.63
C LEU A 38 11.70 2.53 -16.31
N THR A 39 10.61 2.51 -17.07
CA THR A 39 9.53 1.55 -16.89
C THR A 39 10.00 0.13 -17.15
N ALA A 40 10.78 -0.11 -18.22
CA ALA A 40 11.36 -1.42 -18.48
C ALA A 40 12.29 -1.88 -17.36
N LEU A 41 13.11 -0.99 -16.82
CA LEU A 41 13.97 -1.30 -15.68
C LEU A 41 13.15 -1.66 -14.44
N ALA A 42 12.09 -0.90 -14.14
CA ALA A 42 11.19 -1.18 -13.02
C ALA A 42 10.51 -2.55 -13.19
N VAL A 43 9.98 -2.84 -14.38
CA VAL A 43 9.36 -4.14 -14.69
C VAL A 43 10.37 -5.27 -14.54
N LEU A 44 11.56 -5.15 -15.12
CA LEU A 44 12.61 -6.16 -15.00
C LEU A 44 13.04 -6.41 -13.55
N TRP A 45 13.07 -5.36 -12.74
CA TRP A 45 13.33 -5.48 -11.31
C TRP A 45 12.18 -6.19 -10.57
N SER A 46 10.93 -5.93 -10.96
CA SER A 46 9.71 -6.51 -10.38
C SER A 46 9.39 -7.94 -10.81
N ILE A 47 10.05 -8.51 -11.81
CA ILE A 47 9.83 -9.91 -12.24
C ILE A 47 10.23 -10.92 -11.15
N ASP A 48 11.12 -10.52 -10.26
CA ASP A 48 11.63 -11.38 -9.19
C ASP A 48 10.66 -11.39 -8.01
N GLU A 49 9.94 -12.49 -7.87
CA GLU A 49 8.94 -12.71 -6.82
C GLU A 49 9.56 -12.66 -5.42
N ASP A 50 10.82 -13.09 -5.24
CA ASP A 50 11.52 -13.03 -3.96
C ASP A 50 11.78 -11.58 -3.52
N ARG A 51 11.95 -10.65 -4.46
CA ARG A 51 12.08 -9.22 -4.13
C ARG A 51 10.76 -8.64 -3.67
N TRP A 52 9.67 -9.01 -4.34
CA TRP A 52 8.33 -8.58 -3.95
C TRP A 52 7.95 -9.12 -2.57
N GLU A 53 8.13 -10.42 -2.34
CA GLU A 53 7.85 -11.05 -1.05
C GLU A 53 8.67 -10.41 0.07
N ARG A 54 9.97 -10.16 -0.14
CA ARG A 54 10.80 -9.45 0.84
C ARG A 54 10.30 -8.04 1.14
N THR A 55 9.87 -7.28 0.13
CA THR A 55 9.32 -5.93 0.36
C THR A 55 8.01 -5.95 1.14
N VAL A 56 7.14 -6.92 0.84
CA VAL A 56 5.88 -7.11 1.58
C VAL A 56 6.14 -7.56 3.00
N ALA A 57 7.08 -8.49 3.21
CA ALA A 57 7.50 -8.95 4.53
C ALA A 57 8.09 -7.82 5.38
N LEU A 58 8.94 -6.96 4.80
CA LEU A 58 9.46 -5.78 5.47
C LEU A 58 8.35 -4.79 5.84
N ALA A 59 7.39 -4.56 4.94
CA ALA A 59 6.25 -3.70 5.23
C ALA A 59 5.36 -4.27 6.35
N ALA A 60 5.15 -5.58 6.37
CA ALA A 60 4.41 -6.28 7.42
C ALA A 60 5.14 -6.19 8.77
N GLU A 61 6.46 -6.34 8.77
CA GLU A 61 7.30 -6.23 9.97
C GLU A 61 7.28 -4.81 10.53
N LEU A 62 7.43 -3.79 9.68
CA LEU A 62 7.30 -2.38 10.11
C LEU A 62 5.91 -2.08 10.67
N ARG A 63 4.86 -2.64 10.06
CA ARG A 63 3.49 -2.52 10.58
C ARG A 63 3.35 -3.17 11.96
N ARG A 64 3.96 -4.33 12.15
CA ARG A 64 3.98 -5.04 13.43
C ARG A 64 4.73 -4.25 14.50
N GLU A 65 5.90 -3.72 14.17
CA GLU A 65 6.71 -2.89 15.07
C GLU A 65 5.97 -1.61 15.51
N ILE A 66 5.23 -0.98 14.60
CA ILE A 66 4.37 0.17 14.93
C ILE A 66 3.19 -0.27 15.81
N GLY A 67 2.58 -1.42 15.53
CA GLY A 67 1.42 -1.96 16.23
C GLY A 67 1.71 -2.49 17.64
N GLU A 68 2.92 -2.94 17.92
CA GLU A 68 3.38 -3.45 19.23
C GLU A 68 3.84 -2.33 20.19
N ARG A 69 3.83 -1.06 19.75
CA ARG A 69 4.23 0.05 20.63
C ARG A 69 3.28 0.19 21.81
N PRO A 70 3.80 0.44 23.02
CA PRO A 70 2.99 0.52 24.24
C PRO A 70 1.94 1.63 24.22
N GLU A 71 2.09 2.64 23.35
CA GLU A 71 1.13 3.72 23.13
C GLU A 71 -0.17 3.25 22.44
N PHE A 72 -0.13 2.17 21.66
CA PHE A 72 -1.29 1.67 20.89
C PHE A 72 -1.94 0.44 21.51
N THR A 73 -1.50 0.05 22.71
CA THR A 73 -2.01 -1.10 23.44
C THR A 73 -3.18 -0.70 24.32
N VAL A 74 -4.36 -1.25 24.03
CA VAL A 74 -5.55 -1.09 24.88
C VAL A 74 -5.42 -2.02 26.07
N LYS A 75 -5.49 -1.47 27.27
CA LYS A 75 -5.29 -2.22 28.53
C LYS A 75 -6.59 -2.67 29.19
N MET A 76 -7.68 -1.94 28.94
CA MET A 76 -8.96 -2.19 29.60
C MET A 76 -10.14 -1.74 28.75
N MET A 77 -11.26 -2.44 28.91
CA MET A 77 -12.55 -2.06 28.36
C MET A 77 -13.45 -1.52 29.47
N ILE A 78 -14.03 -0.36 29.24
CA ILE A 78 -15.02 0.26 30.12
C ILE A 78 -16.38 0.15 29.40
N VAL A 79 -17.37 -0.40 30.09
CA VAL A 79 -18.75 -0.49 29.60
C VAL A 79 -19.58 0.52 30.39
N GLU A 80 -20.08 1.55 29.71
CA GLU A 80 -20.93 2.58 30.31
C GLU A 80 -22.39 2.36 29.90
N GLY A 81 -23.34 2.60 30.82
CA GLY A 81 -24.78 2.53 30.53
C GLY A 81 -25.39 1.13 30.46
N ALA A 82 -24.65 0.07 30.80
CA ALA A 82 -25.17 -1.30 30.93
C ALA A 82 -25.36 -1.72 32.40
N SER A 83 -26.31 -2.62 32.66
CA SER A 83 -26.40 -3.30 33.96
C SER A 83 -25.17 -4.18 34.20
N SER A 84 -24.88 -4.53 35.46
CA SER A 84 -23.74 -5.40 35.80
C SER A 84 -23.80 -6.75 35.11
N GLU A 85 -25.01 -7.31 34.97
CA GLU A 85 -25.26 -8.57 34.26
C GLU A 85 -25.01 -8.44 32.75
N LEU A 86 -25.57 -7.40 32.10
CA LEU A 86 -25.35 -7.16 30.67
C LEU A 86 -23.88 -6.87 30.36
N ALA A 87 -23.19 -6.13 31.25
CA ALA A 87 -21.76 -5.85 31.09
C ALA A 87 -20.90 -7.12 31.23
N ALA A 88 -21.33 -8.13 31.99
CA ALA A 88 -20.67 -9.43 32.04
C ALA A 88 -20.88 -10.21 30.73
N SER A 89 -22.13 -10.26 30.24
CA SER A 89 -22.47 -10.91 28.97
C SER A 89 -21.73 -10.30 27.78
N ILE A 90 -21.57 -8.97 27.73
CA ILE A 90 -20.80 -8.29 26.68
C ILE A 90 -19.32 -8.70 26.71
N ARG A 91 -18.72 -8.81 27.91
CA ARG A 91 -17.31 -9.24 28.05
C ARG A 91 -17.11 -10.67 27.60
N GLU A 92 -18.03 -11.56 27.96
CA GLU A 92 -18.03 -12.96 27.54
C GLU A 92 -18.18 -13.08 26.02
N SER A 93 -19.15 -12.37 25.44
CA SER A 93 -19.43 -12.39 24.01
C SER A 93 -18.27 -11.89 23.15
N LEU A 94 -17.49 -10.92 23.65
CA LEU A 94 -16.34 -10.39 22.91
C LEU A 94 -15.10 -11.28 23.05
N SER A 95 -14.97 -12.03 24.16
CA SER A 95 -13.85 -12.95 24.42
C SER A 95 -12.45 -12.32 24.17
N ILE A 96 -12.30 -11.02 24.41
CA ILE A 96 -11.04 -10.29 24.25
C ILE A 96 -10.28 -10.32 25.58
N GLU A 97 -9.10 -10.94 25.58
CA GLU A 97 -8.16 -10.88 26.69
C GLU A 97 -7.21 -9.69 26.51
N PHE A 98 -7.35 -8.66 27.34
CA PHE A 98 -6.40 -7.55 27.36
C PHE A 98 -5.07 -7.97 27.99
N PRO A 99 -3.93 -7.41 27.55
CA PRO A 99 -3.76 -6.29 26.62
C PRO A 99 -3.77 -6.68 25.14
N VAL A 100 -4.41 -5.86 24.29
CA VAL A 100 -4.44 -6.04 22.82
C VAL A 100 -4.11 -4.77 22.06
N SER A 101 -3.55 -4.89 20.85
CA SER A 101 -3.26 -3.74 19.99
C SER A 101 -4.55 -3.13 19.45
N SER A 102 -4.66 -1.80 19.49
CA SER A 102 -5.77 -1.06 18.87
C SER A 102 -5.85 -1.27 17.36
N PHE A 103 -4.73 -1.57 16.69
CA PHE A 103 -4.69 -1.82 15.25
C PHE A 103 -5.28 -3.17 14.85
N SER A 104 -5.29 -4.16 15.75
CA SER A 104 -5.92 -5.46 15.51
C SER A 104 -7.41 -5.47 15.88
N LEU A 105 -7.91 -4.43 16.55
CA LEU A 105 -9.31 -4.33 16.95
C LEU A 105 -10.17 -3.77 15.81
N GLN A 106 -11.03 -4.62 15.27
CA GLN A 106 -11.99 -4.25 14.23
C GLN A 106 -13.28 -3.74 14.88
N LEU A 107 -13.32 -2.45 15.21
CA LEU A 107 -14.43 -1.84 15.96
C LEU A 107 -15.81 -2.05 15.30
N ALA A 108 -15.87 -2.14 13.97
CA ALA A 108 -17.10 -2.39 13.24
C ALA A 108 -17.67 -3.79 13.53
N GLU A 109 -16.83 -4.82 13.49
CA GLU A 109 -17.21 -6.21 13.79
C GLU A 109 -17.59 -6.37 15.26
N LEU A 110 -16.79 -5.80 16.17
CA LEU A 110 -17.09 -5.82 17.61
C LEU A 110 -18.42 -5.14 17.91
N LYS A 111 -18.72 -4.05 17.20
CA LYS A 111 -20.01 -3.36 17.33
C LYS A 111 -21.16 -4.26 16.88
N GLU A 112 -21.02 -4.93 15.75
CA GLU A 112 -22.04 -5.86 15.24
C GLU A 112 -22.31 -6.99 16.24
N THR A 113 -21.27 -7.61 16.78
CA THR A 113 -21.39 -8.66 17.80
C THR A 113 -22.16 -8.17 19.04
N VAL A 114 -21.86 -6.97 19.54
CA VAL A 114 -22.57 -6.43 20.71
C VAL A 114 -24.00 -6.01 20.37
N GLN A 115 -24.24 -5.47 19.17
CA GLN A 115 -25.59 -5.10 18.71
C GLN A 115 -26.48 -6.31 18.45
N ALA A 116 -25.91 -7.49 18.21
CA ALA A 116 -26.66 -8.73 18.06
C ALA A 116 -27.24 -9.26 19.38
N LEU A 117 -26.84 -8.72 20.53
CA LEU A 117 -27.43 -9.06 21.82
C LEU A 117 -28.81 -8.41 21.94
N ASP A 118 -29.86 -9.21 22.22
CA ASP A 118 -31.25 -8.74 22.31
C ASP A 118 -31.46 -7.58 23.30
N ALA A 119 -30.64 -7.52 24.35
CA ALA A 119 -30.70 -6.49 25.38
C ALA A 119 -30.13 -5.12 24.95
N VAL A 120 -29.64 -4.99 23.70
CA VAL A 120 -28.85 -3.85 23.23
C VAL A 120 -29.56 -3.12 22.09
N ALA A 121 -30.13 -1.94 22.37
CA ALA A 121 -30.78 -1.12 21.34
C ALA A 121 -29.79 -0.28 20.49
N ARG A 122 -28.69 0.20 21.08
CA ARG A 122 -27.67 1.01 20.41
C ARG A 122 -26.32 0.92 21.12
N VAL A 123 -25.23 0.86 20.34
CA VAL A 123 -23.85 0.79 20.84
C VAL A 123 -22.97 1.80 20.11
N SER A 124 -22.05 2.41 20.84
CA SER A 124 -20.94 3.19 20.29
C SER A 124 -19.63 2.74 20.92
N LEU A 125 -18.66 2.36 20.10
CA LEU A 125 -17.33 1.93 20.53
C LEU A 125 -16.30 2.97 20.08
N HIS A 126 -15.42 3.35 21.01
CA HIS A 126 -14.33 4.28 20.74
C HIS A 126 -13.10 3.86 21.54
N VAL A 127 -11.92 4.05 20.96
CA VAL A 127 -10.65 3.88 21.67
C VAL A 127 -10.31 5.20 22.36
N ARG A 128 -10.07 5.14 23.68
CA ARG A 128 -9.56 6.29 24.44
C ARG A 128 -8.07 6.02 24.74
N SER A 129 -7.20 6.87 24.19
CA SER A 129 -5.76 6.89 24.45
C SER A 129 -5.43 7.60 25.75
#